data_AF-A0A351FSX7-F1
#
_entry.id   AF-A0A351FSX7-F1
#
_cell.length_a   1.000
_cell.length_b   1.000
_cell.length_c   1.000
_cell.angle_alpha   90.00
_cell.angle_beta   90.00
_cell.angle_gamma   90.00
#
_symmetry.space_group_name_H-M   'P 1'
#
loop_
_entity.id
_entity.type
_entity.pdbx_description
1 polymer ?
#
loop_
_entity_poly.entity_id
_entity_poly.type
_entity_poly.pdbx_seq_one_letter_code
_entity_poly.pdbx_strand_id
1 'polypeptide(L)' 'SVRQGQRLTGMTARQKNFPIVQSPWKFQQHGESGTWVSELLPHLAKVVDEICVIKSMHTEAINHDPAI' A
#
# COMPACT_ATOMS: atom_id res chain seq x y z
N SER A 1 1.35 -12.48 -17.93
CA SER A 1 0.94 -13.90 -17.97
C SER A 1 0.40 -14.26 -16.61
N VAL A 2 -0.83 -14.77 -16.51
CA VAL A 2 -1.41 -15.26 -15.25
C VAL A 2 -1.22 -16.77 -15.21
N ARG A 3 -0.55 -17.29 -14.17
CA ARG A 3 -0.43 -18.74 -13.94
C ARG A 3 -1.03 -19.06 -12.58
N GLN A 4 -1.97 -20.02 -12.53
CA GLN A 4 -2.64 -20.45 -11.30
C GLN A 4 -3.24 -19.28 -10.48
N GLY A 5 -3.82 -18.28 -11.16
CA GLY A 5 -4.43 -17.12 -10.51
C GLY A 5 -3.45 -16.01 -10.09
N GLN A 6 -2.14 -16.20 -10.26
CA GLN A 6 -1.14 -15.21 -9.90
C GLN A 6 -0.53 -14.54 -11.14
N ARG A 7 -0.51 -13.21 -11.14
CA ARG A 7 0.17 -12.40 -12.17
C ARG A 7 1.68 -12.51 -11.95
N LEU A 8 2.35 -13.23 -12.84
CA LEU A 8 3.80 -13.36 -12.82
C LEU A 8 4.42 -12.19 -13.59
N THR A 9 5.32 -11.45 -12.95
CA THR A 9 6.18 -10.45 -13.59
C THR A 9 7.57 -11.02 -13.80
N GLY A 10 8.41 -10.35 -14.59
CA GLY A 10 9.81 -10.76 -14.77
C GLY A 10 10.56 -10.88 -13.43
N MET A 11 10.24 -10.02 -12.46
CA MET A 11 10.87 -10.00 -11.13
C MET A 11 10.40 -11.15 -10.23
N THR A 12 9.15 -11.62 -10.39
CA THR A 12 8.54 -12.61 -9.51
C THR A 12 8.44 -14.01 -10.14
N ALA A 13 8.73 -14.15 -11.45
CA ALA A 13 8.59 -15.40 -12.21
C ALA A 13 9.45 -16.58 -11.73
N ARG A 14 10.53 -16.33 -10.99
CA ARG A 14 11.44 -17.36 -10.47
C ARG A 14 11.53 -17.39 -8.94
N GLN A 15 10.72 -16.58 -8.25
CA GLN A 15 10.72 -16.57 -6.79
C GLN A 15 9.94 -17.78 -6.28
N LYS A 16 10.57 -18.58 -5.40
CA LYS A 16 9.93 -19.73 -4.75
C LYS A 16 8.85 -19.30 -3.75
N ASN A 17 9.06 -18.15 -3.11
CA ASN A 17 8.15 -17.50 -2.17
C ASN A 17 8.02 -16.02 -2.54
N PHE A 18 6.88 -15.40 -2.21
CA PHE A 18 6.64 -13.97 -2.42
C PHE A 18 6.67 -13.24 -1.06
N PRO A 19 7.86 -12.97 -0.50
CA PRO A 19 7.95 -12.31 0.80
C PRO A 19 7.38 -10.89 0.70
N ILE A 20 6.41 -10.58 1.55
CA ILE A 20 5.92 -9.21 1.74
C ILE A 20 6.84 -8.55 2.76
N VAL A 21 7.53 -7.48 2.35
CA VAL A 21 8.30 -6.66 3.28
C VAL A 21 7.32 -5.72 3.98
N GLN A 22 7.30 -5.77 5.31
CA GLN A 22 6.48 -4.85 6.09
C GLN A 22 6.97 -3.41 5.90
N SER A 23 6.08 -2.44 6.05
CA SER A 23 6.49 -1.05 6.14
C SER A 23 7.54 -0.88 7.25
N PRO A 24 8.65 -0.18 6.99
CA PRO A 24 9.63 0.13 8.04
C PRO A 24 9.10 1.19 9.03
N TRP A 25 8.04 1.90 8.66
CA TRP A 25 7.42 2.94 9.48
C TRP A 25 6.19 2.44 10.21
N LYS A 26 5.98 2.99 11.41
CA LYS A 26 4.81 2.75 12.24
C LYS A 26 3.59 3.49 11.69
N PHE A 27 2.44 2.88 11.91
CA PHE A 27 1.14 3.47 11.65
C PHE A 27 0.33 3.44 12.95
N GLN A 28 -0.49 4.46 13.17
CA GLN A 28 -1.39 4.58 14.32
C GLN A 28 -2.73 5.16 13.86
N GLN A 29 -3.81 4.89 14.60
CA GLN A 29 -5.11 5.50 14.33
C GLN A 29 -5.17 6.90 14.94
N HIS A 30 -5.67 7.85 14.16
CA HIS A 30 -5.83 9.24 14.54
C HIS A 30 -7.25 9.73 14.23
N GLY A 31 -7.66 10.78 14.95
CA GLY A 31 -8.97 11.38 14.80
C GLY A 31 -10.11 10.53 15.36
N GLU A 32 -11.31 11.08 15.35
CA GLU A 32 -12.56 10.38 15.70
C GLU A 32 -12.90 9.32 14.64
N SER A 33 -12.48 9.53 13.39
CA SER A 33 -12.66 8.55 12.30
C SER A 33 -11.78 7.31 12.45
N GLY A 34 -10.78 7.32 13.35
CA GLY A 34 -9.84 6.22 13.54
C GLY A 34 -9.00 5.93 12.29
N THR A 35 -8.71 6.96 11.51
CA THR A 35 -7.94 6.84 10.26
C THR A 35 -6.49 6.47 10.56
N TRP A 36 -5.97 5.43 9.90
CA TRP A 36 -4.57 5.03 10.01
C TRP A 36 -3.66 6.03 9.30
N VAL A 37 -2.70 6.60 10.03
CA VAL A 37 -1.69 7.53 9.49
C VAL A 37 -0.29 7.05 9.85
N SER A 38 0.65 7.20 8.93
CA SER A 38 2.06 6.90 9.17
C SER A 38 2.69 7.92 10.13
N GLU A 39 3.65 7.48 10.94
CA GLU A 39 4.47 8.38 11.78
C GLU A 39 5.23 9.46 10.98
N LEU A 40 5.38 9.27 9.66
CA LEU A 40 6.00 10.24 8.76
C LEU A 40 5.12 11.47 8.46
N LEU A 41 3.82 11.41 8.73
CA LEU A 41 2.86 12.49 8.41
C LEU A 41 2.22 13.08 9.68
N PRO A 42 3.02 13.55 10.66
CA PRO A 42 2.51 13.95 11.98
C PRO A 42 1.60 15.19 11.91
N HIS A 43 1.81 16.06 10.92
CA HIS A 43 0.96 17.25 10.73
C HIS A 43 -0.36 16.90 10.06
N LEU A 44 -0.37 15.92 9.15
CA LEU A 44 -1.60 15.43 8.53
C LEU A 44 -2.49 14.74 9.56
N ALA A 45 -1.88 13.95 10.47
CA ALA A 45 -2.59 13.28 11.55
C ALA A 45 -3.40 14.24 12.45
N LYS A 46 -2.98 15.51 12.57
CA LYS A 46 -3.68 16.54 13.36
C LYS A 46 -4.99 17.03 12.73
N VAL A 47 -5.13 16.89 11.41
CA VAL A 47 -6.27 17.37 10.62
C VAL A 47 -6.95 16.24 9.85
N VAL A 48 -6.76 14.99 10.29
CA VAL A 48 -7.18 13.80 9.52
C VAL A 48 -8.70 13.69 9.36
N ASP A 49 -9.47 14.26 10.29
CA ASP A 49 -10.94 14.29 10.21
C ASP A 49 -11.46 15.48 9.37
N GLU A 50 -10.60 16.44 9.05
CA GLU A 50 -10.94 17.58 8.17
C GLU A 50 -10.72 17.25 6.68
N ILE A 51 -10.14 16.07 6.39
CA ILE A 51 -9.86 15.61 5.03
C ILE A 51 -10.74 14.43 4.64
N CYS A 52 -11.02 14.31 3.34
CA CYS A 52 -11.69 13.14 2.79
C CYS A 52 -10.67 12.05 2.46
N VAL A 53 -10.83 10.86 3.05
CA VAL A 53 -10.02 9.68 2.70
C VAL A 53 -10.78 8.82 1.68
N ILE A 54 -10.30 8.80 0.44
CA ILE A 54 -10.88 7.98 -0.62
C ILE A 54 -10.31 6.56 -0.55
N LYS A 55 -11.14 5.57 -0.18
CA LYS A 55 -10.76 4.14 -0.06
C LYS A 55 -11.21 3.28 -1.26
N SER A 56 -11.48 3.89 -2.40
CA SER A 56 -12.00 3.20 -3.60
C SER A 56 -10.92 2.74 -4.59
N MET A 57 -9.64 2.97 -4.31
CA MET A 57 -8.57 2.58 -5.22
C MET A 57 -8.43 1.06 -5.28
N HIS A 58 -8.47 0.51 -6.49
CA HIS A 58 -8.27 -0.91 -6.77
C HIS A 58 -7.27 -1.06 -7.93
N THR A 59 -6.30 -1.96 -7.78
CA THR A 59 -5.32 -2.26 -8.83
C THR A 59 -4.92 -3.72 -8.80
N GLU A 60 -4.67 -4.26 -9.99
CA GLU A 60 -4.12 -5.59 -10.22
C GLU A 60 -2.61 -5.54 -10.57
N ALA A 61 -2.02 -4.34 -10.54
CA ALA A 61 -0.58 -4.15 -10.74
C ALA A 61 0.15 -4.48 -9.44
N ILE A 62 1.17 -5.34 -9.53
CA ILE A 62 1.94 -5.79 -8.35
C ILE A 62 3.21 -4.95 -8.11
N ASN A 63 3.54 -4.06 -9.05
CA ASN A 63 4.72 -3.23 -9.04
C ASN A 63 4.40 -1.89 -9.72
N HIS A 64 5.22 -0.89 -9.42
CA HIS A 64 5.36 0.25 -10.32
C HIS A 64 5.98 -0.32 -11.60
N ASP A 65 5.22 -0.45 -12.67
CA ASP A 65 5.78 -0.79 -13.98
C ASP A 65 6.79 0.32 -14.35
N PRO A 66 7.95 0.00 -14.95
CA PRO A 66 8.87 1.03 -15.38
C PRO A 66 8.09 2.03 -16.25
N ALA A 67 8.22 3.31 -15.92
CA ALA A 67 7.77 4.37 -16.82
C ALA A 67 8.63 4.25 -18.08
N ILE A 68 8.09 3.59 -19.10
CA ILE A 68 8.66 3.56 -20.45
C ILE A 68 8.31 4.88 -21.11
#